data_AF-A0A7V1C1T2-F1
#
_entry.id   AF-A0A7V1C1T2-F1
#
_cell.length_a   1.000
_cell.length_b   1.000
_cell.length_c   1.000
_cell.angle_alpha   90.00
_cell.angle_beta   90.00
_cell.angle_gamma   90.00
#
_symmetry.space_group_name_H-M   'P 1'
#
loop_
_entity.id
_entity.type
_entity.pdbx_description
1 polymer ?
#
loop_
_entity_poly.entity_id
_entity_poly.type
_entity_poly.pdbx_seq_one_letter_code
_entity_poly.pdbx_strand_id
1 'polypeptide(L)' 'MRFRKTQYVHPINWDNAKLDSFGIQQASPDLDEDAWQFGISKDNGRVHGFFIEDFFYIVWIDPEHRLTKYWTPN' A
#
# COMPACT_ATOMS: atom_id res chain seq x y z
N MET A 1 -10.38 17.13 -15.54
CA MET A 1 -10.27 16.55 -14.18
C MET A 1 -9.01 15.69 -14.15
N ARG A 2 -8.00 16.04 -13.35
CA ARG A 2 -6.70 15.35 -13.33
C ARG A 2 -6.66 14.49 -12.05
N PHE A 3 -6.99 13.20 -12.16
CA PHE A 3 -6.85 12.28 -11.04
C PHE A 3 -5.36 12.00 -10.81
N ARG A 4 -4.89 12.10 -9.57
CA ARG A 4 -3.48 11.83 -9.25
C ARG A 4 -3.24 10.32 -9.33
N LYS A 5 -2.08 9.93 -9.88
CA LYS A 5 -1.65 8.54 -10.12
C LYS A 5 -1.68 7.64 -8.86
N THR A 6 -1.72 8.26 -7.67
CA THR A 6 -1.68 7.62 -6.35
C THR A 6 -3.00 7.01 -5.88
N GLN A 7 -4.11 7.21 -6.60
CA GLN A 7 -5.41 6.63 -6.22
C GLN A 7 -5.73 5.29 -6.88
N TYR A 8 -5.01 4.93 -7.95
CA TYR A 8 -5.24 3.68 -8.68
C TYR A 8 -4.71 2.48 -7.90
N VAL A 9 -5.18 1.29 -8.27
CA VAL A 9 -4.56 0.02 -7.86
C VAL A 9 -3.17 -0.05 -8.50
N HIS A 10 -2.13 -0.17 -7.68
CA HIS A 10 -0.75 -0.29 -8.15
C HIS A 10 0.12 -1.04 -7.13
N PRO A 11 1.25 -1.63 -7.57
CA PRO A 11 2.20 -2.26 -6.66
C PRO A 11 2.77 -1.25 -5.65
N ILE A 12 3.08 -1.71 -4.44
CA ILE A 12 3.74 -0.89 -3.44
C ILE A 12 5.21 -0.69 -3.82
N ASN A 13 5.69 0.54 -3.73
CA ASN A 13 7.12 0.83 -3.83
C ASN A 13 7.74 0.77 -2.43
N TRP A 14 8.43 -0.33 -2.16
CA TRP A 14 9.04 -0.62 -0.85
C TRP A 14 10.33 0.14 -0.56
N ASP A 15 11.05 0.67 -1.57
CA ASP A 15 12.24 1.53 -1.35
C ASP A 15 11.91 2.74 -0.46
N ASN A 16 10.66 3.20 -0.54
CA ASN A 16 10.12 4.35 0.18
C ASN A 16 9.26 3.98 1.40
N ALA A 17 9.18 2.70 1.77
CA ALA A 17 8.37 2.23 2.89
C ALA A 17 9.09 2.38 4.24
N LYS A 18 8.37 2.79 5.28
CA LYS A 18 8.91 2.91 6.65
C LYS A 18 9.21 1.55 7.29
N LEU A 19 8.65 0.50 6.73
CA LEU A 19 8.64 -0.86 7.24
C LEU A 19 8.48 -1.80 6.05
N ASP A 20 9.16 -2.93 6.11
CA ASP A 20 9.07 -3.99 5.10
C ASP A 20 7.95 -4.97 5.49
N SER A 21 7.35 -5.65 4.51
CA SER A 21 6.41 -6.75 4.72
C SER A 21 5.27 -6.45 5.70
N PHE A 22 4.78 -5.20 5.72
CA PHE A 22 3.75 -4.71 6.64
C PHE A 22 4.06 -4.91 8.13
N GLY A 23 5.33 -5.14 8.50
CA GLY A 23 5.74 -5.42 9.87
C GLY A 23 5.58 -6.87 10.31
N ILE A 24 5.26 -7.77 9.38
CA ILE A 24 5.14 -9.20 9.65
C ILE A 24 6.56 -9.77 9.80
N GLN A 25 6.85 -10.32 10.97
CA GLN A 25 8.13 -10.96 11.23
C GLN A 25 8.24 -12.26 10.44
N GLN A 26 9.43 -12.55 9.90
CA GLN A 26 9.72 -13.77 9.13
C GLN A 26 8.84 -13.93 7.87
N ALA A 27 8.38 -12.82 7.29
CA ALA A 27 7.70 -12.84 6.01
C ALA A 27 8.63 -13.38 4.90
N SER A 28 8.06 -14.06 3.91
CA SER A 28 8.79 -14.40 2.69
C SER A 28 9.22 -13.11 1.99
N PRO A 29 10.43 -13.02 1.40
CA PRO A 29 10.82 -11.88 0.57
C PRO A 29 9.83 -11.54 -0.55
N ASP A 30 9.15 -12.56 -1.10
CA ASP A 30 8.16 -12.40 -2.18
C ASP A 30 6.94 -11.58 -1.74
N LEU A 31 6.71 -11.47 -0.42
CA LEU A 31 5.58 -10.75 0.15
C LEU A 31 5.64 -9.24 -0.16
N ASP A 32 6.82 -8.69 -0.42
CA ASP A 32 6.93 -7.29 -0.83
C ASP A 32 6.70 -7.15 -2.34
N GLU A 33 7.21 -8.09 -3.14
CA GLU A 33 7.08 -8.09 -4.60
C GLU A 33 5.63 -8.18 -5.08
N ASP A 34 4.82 -8.97 -4.38
CA ASP A 34 3.42 -9.20 -4.72
C ASP A 34 2.45 -8.18 -4.10
N ALA A 35 2.94 -7.19 -3.35
CA ALA A 35 2.10 -6.30 -2.58
C ALA A 35 1.51 -5.15 -3.41
N TRP A 36 0.21 -4.90 -3.26
CA TRP A 36 -0.55 -3.86 -3.95
C TRP A 36 -1.25 -2.91 -2.99
N GLN A 37 -1.48 -1.70 -3.46
CA GLN A 37 -2.28 -0.71 -2.75
C GLN A 37 -3.24 0.05 -3.66
N PHE A 38 -4.29 0.61 -3.06
CA PHE A 38 -5.14 1.62 -3.69
C PHE A 38 -5.68 2.63 -2.68
N GLY A 39 -6.11 3.77 -3.19
CA GLY A 39 -6.70 4.84 -2.37
C GLY A 39 -8.20 4.71 -2.22
N ILE A 40 -8.70 4.88 -0.98
CA ILE A 40 -10.14 4.97 -0.72
C ILE A 40 -10.67 6.34 -1.12
N SER A 41 -9.89 7.39 -0.82
CA SER A 41 -10.23 8.76 -1.21
C SER A 41 -9.02 9.48 -1.81
N LYS A 42 -9.27 10.70 -2.30
CA LYS A 42 -8.24 11.54 -2.90
C LYS A 42 -7.17 11.94 -1.89
N ASP A 43 -7.59 12.19 -0.66
CA ASP A 43 -6.76 12.88 0.31
C ASP A 43 -6.33 11.96 1.45
N ASN A 44 -7.13 10.92 1.79
CA ASN A 44 -6.84 9.99 2.89
C ASN A 44 -7.26 8.53 2.60
N GLY A 45 -6.72 7.62 3.41
CA GLY A 45 -7.02 6.19 3.38
C GLY A 45 -6.35 5.43 2.25
N ARG A 46 -5.57 4.43 2.63
CA ARG A 46 -5.04 3.39 1.74
C ARG A 46 -5.47 2.01 2.21
N VAL A 47 -5.69 1.14 1.24
CA VAL A 47 -5.84 -0.30 1.47
C VAL A 47 -4.64 -0.98 0.87
N HIS A 48 -3.99 -1.83 1.64
CA HIS A 48 -2.83 -2.63 1.24
C HIS A 48 -3.17 -4.11 1.31
N GLY A 49 -2.64 -4.88 0.36
CA GLY A 49 -2.97 -6.28 0.25
C GLY A 49 -2.36 -6.97 -0.95
N PHE A 50 -2.93 -8.11 -1.31
CA PHE A 50 -2.42 -9.02 -2.33
C PHE A 50 -3.53 -9.45 -3.27
N PHE A 51 -3.19 -9.64 -4.54
CA PHE A 51 -4.02 -10.43 -5.43
C PHE A 51 -3.62 -11.89 -5.32
N ILE A 52 -4.58 -12.74 -4.97
CA ILE A 52 -4.45 -14.19 -5.10
C ILE A 52 -5.60 -14.62 -6.01
N GLU A 53 -5.23 -15.06 -7.21
CA GLU A 53 -6.16 -15.22 -8.33
C GLU A 53 -6.92 -13.89 -8.60
N ASP A 54 -8.26 -13.93 -8.63
CA ASP A 54 -9.11 -12.77 -8.92
C ASP A 54 -9.56 -12.01 -7.66
N PHE A 55 -9.05 -12.39 -6.48
CA PHE A 55 -9.45 -11.81 -5.20
C PHE A 55 -8.36 -10.92 -4.62
N PHE A 56 -8.78 -9.75 -4.14
CA PHE A 56 -7.92 -8.86 -3.37
C PHE A 56 -8.07 -9.13 -1.87
N TYR A 57 -7.01 -9.65 -1.26
CA TYR A 57 -6.94 -9.92 0.18
C TYR A 57 -6.36 -8.72 0.91
N ILE A 58 -7.14 -8.16 1.83
CA ILE A 58 -6.75 -6.99 2.61
C ILE A 58 -5.89 -7.43 3.78
N VAL A 59 -4.70 -6.84 3.89
CA VAL A 59 -3.80 -7.04 5.05
C VAL A 59 -3.82 -5.83 5.96
N TRP A 60 -3.91 -4.62 5.39
CA TRP A 60 -3.87 -3.40 6.19
C TRP A 60 -4.77 -2.31 5.61
N ILE A 61 -5.64 -1.76 6.45
CA ILE A 61 -6.32 -0.48 6.22
C ILE A 61 -5.49 0.61 6.90
N ASP A 62 -4.90 1.48 6.08
CA ASP A 62 -3.98 2.55 6.49
C ASP A 62 -4.66 3.92 6.32
N PRO A 63 -5.49 4.35 7.28
CA PRO A 63 -6.25 5.60 7.18
C PRO A 63 -5.34 6.84 7.09
N GLU A 64 -4.16 6.76 7.67
CA GLU A 64 -3.22 7.88 7.85
C GLU A 64 -1.98 7.79 6.96
N HIS A 65 -1.98 6.92 5.93
CA HIS A 65 -0.88 6.79 4.97
C HIS A 65 0.49 6.52 5.62
N ARG A 66 0.51 5.74 6.70
CA ARG A 66 1.68 5.49 7.54
C ARG A 66 2.75 4.64 6.87
N LEU A 67 2.43 3.89 5.80
CA LEU A 67 3.40 3.00 5.15
C LEU A 67 4.58 3.75 4.51
N THR A 68 4.40 4.95 3.96
CA THR A 68 5.45 5.62 3.16
C THR A 68 6.17 6.76 3.90
N LYS A 69 7.47 6.95 3.63
CA LYS A 69 8.37 7.92 4.30
C LYS A 69 8.02 9.39 4.03
N TYR A 70 7.47 9.71 2.85
CA TYR A 70 7.36 11.10 2.36
C TYR A 70 5.95 11.70 2.41
N TRP A 71 4.97 11.01 3.01
CA TRP A 71 3.67 11.65 3.23
C TRP A 71 3.63 12.30 4.63
N THR A 72 3.90 13.59 4.65
CA THR A 72 3.49 14.51 5.72
C THR A 72 2.28 15.30 5.20
N PRO A 73 1.14 15.32 5.91
CA PRO A 73 0.04 16.19 5.53
C PRO A 73 0.50 17.65 5.67
N ASN A 74 0.20 18.47 4.66
CA ASN A 74 0.32 19.94 4.76
C ASN A 74 -0.78 20.47 5.67
#